data_AF-A0AAE3ZWX8-F1
#
_entry.id   AF-A0AAE3ZWX8-F1
#
_cell.length_a   1.000
_cell.length_b   1.000
_cell.length_c   1.000
_cell.angle_alpha   90.00
_cell.angle_beta   90.00
_cell.angle_gamma   90.00
#
_symmetry.space_group_name_H-M   'P 1'
#
loop_
_entity.id
_entity.type
_entity.pdbx_description
1 polymer ?
#
loop_
_entity_poly.entity_id
_entity_poly.type
_entity_poly.pdbx_seq_one_letter_code
_entity_poly.pdbx_strand_id
1 'polypeptide(L)'
;MRHERLYRSATAAATCGLAVAAMIVAGPGAAVAATGSATAGSAIVGPAATGHAPAARTTYRQFLGEVTTPTSYPANVPHAGSYVFEYEVQGLAYFNTYVDDLELGYVGGVAGTYRTPAVRLEAGERRVRAVGPHGPGTAKVYLVEAPAR
;
A
#
# COMPACT_ATOMS: atom_id res chain seq x y z
N MET A 1 31.03 33.18 -33.91
CA MET A 1 29.78 33.88 -33.51
C MET A 1 29.63 33.74 -32.00
N ARG A 2 29.52 34.87 -31.29
CA ARG A 2 28.89 35.17 -29.97
C ARG A 2 28.85 34.02 -28.93
N HIS A 3 29.65 33.98 -27.86
CA HIS A 3 29.66 34.81 -26.62
C HIS A 3 28.35 34.84 -25.82
N GLU A 4 28.50 34.53 -24.52
CA GLU A 4 27.68 34.96 -23.36
C GLU A 4 26.38 34.19 -23.09
N ARG A 5 25.90 33.96 -21.87
CA ARG A 5 26.31 34.17 -20.46
C ARG A 5 25.13 33.60 -19.65
N LEU A 6 25.43 33.02 -18.47
CA LEU A 6 24.69 33.23 -17.20
C LEU A 6 23.18 32.83 -17.15
N TYR A 7 22.50 32.60 -16.04
CA TYR A 7 22.77 32.35 -14.62
C TYR A 7 21.39 32.55 -13.97
N ARG A 8 20.92 31.59 -13.16
CA ARG A 8 19.81 31.70 -12.19
C ARG A 8 18.42 32.02 -12.78
N SER A 9 17.38 31.30 -12.39
CA SER A 9 16.49 31.63 -11.26
C SER A 9 15.23 30.77 -11.47
N ALA A 10 14.37 30.40 -10.54
CA ALA A 10 14.31 30.43 -9.09
C ALA A 10 13.10 29.54 -8.73
N THR A 11 13.14 28.98 -7.54
CA THR A 11 12.06 28.32 -6.82
C THR A 11 10.78 29.17 -6.82
N ALA A 12 9.62 28.54 -7.01
CA ALA A 12 8.36 29.06 -6.49
C ALA A 12 7.48 27.89 -6.01
N ALA A 13 7.34 27.84 -4.69
CA ALA A 13 6.39 27.00 -3.98
C ALA A 13 4.96 27.41 -4.32
N ALA A 14 4.07 26.43 -4.42
CA ALA A 14 2.63 26.64 -4.38
C ALA A 14 2.03 25.71 -3.33
N THR A 15 2.15 26.11 -2.07
CA THR A 15 1.17 25.77 -1.04
C THR A 15 -0.12 26.53 -1.33
N CYS A 16 -1.20 25.82 -1.59
CA CYS A 16 -2.56 26.29 -1.31
C CYS A 16 -3.36 25.11 -0.79
N GLY A 17 -3.60 25.12 0.52
CA GLY A 17 -4.60 24.26 1.13
C GLY A 17 -5.99 24.68 0.69
N LEU A 18 -6.90 23.72 0.69
CA LEU A 18 -8.31 23.98 0.94
C LEU A 18 -8.92 22.74 1.58
N ALA A 19 -9.47 22.98 2.76
CA ALA A 19 -10.11 22.02 3.62
C ALA A 19 -11.62 21.92 3.30
N VAL A 20 -12.22 20.88 3.88
CA VAL A 20 -13.63 20.70 4.22
C VAL A 20 -14.57 20.26 3.09
N ALA A 21 -15.08 19.03 3.20
CA ALA A 21 -16.43 18.82 3.72
C ALA A 21 -16.73 17.33 3.86
N ALA A 22 -16.95 16.90 5.10
CA ALA A 22 -17.59 15.64 5.39
C ALA A 22 -19.05 15.68 4.87
N MET A 23 -19.37 14.84 3.90
CA MET A 23 -20.77 14.53 3.56
C MET A 23 -21.11 13.18 4.16
N ILE A 24 -21.76 13.24 5.32
CA ILE A 24 -22.49 12.13 5.92
C ILE A 24 -23.73 11.94 5.05
N VAL A 25 -23.74 10.91 4.20
CA VAL A 25 -24.98 10.38 3.62
C VAL A 25 -25.54 9.38 4.61
N ALA A 26 -26.51 9.84 5.39
CA ALA A 26 -27.44 9.01 6.13
C ALA A 26 -28.50 8.46 5.16
N GLY A 27 -28.76 7.15 5.24
CA GLY A 27 -29.85 6.45 4.58
C GLY A 27 -30.40 5.36 5.52
N PRO A 28 -31.68 4.98 5.38
CA PRO A 28 -32.65 5.20 6.47
C PRO A 28 -33.10 3.89 7.15
N GLY A 29 -33.42 3.98 8.45
CA GLY A 29 -33.96 2.83 9.20
C GLY A 29 -34.41 3.19 10.63
N ALA A 30 -35.51 3.93 10.71
CA ALA A 30 -36.53 3.96 11.78
C ALA A 30 -36.15 3.74 13.27
N ALA A 31 -36.45 4.77 14.09
CA ALA A 31 -37.26 4.72 15.33
C ALA A 31 -36.99 6.01 16.15
N VAL A 32 -37.78 7.08 15.99
CA VAL A 32 -38.94 7.49 16.81
C VAL A 32 -38.62 7.83 18.28
N ALA A 33 -38.88 9.11 18.60
CA ALA A 33 -39.14 9.73 19.92
C ALA A 33 -37.96 9.79 20.91
N ALA A 34 -37.78 10.79 21.78
CA ALA A 34 -38.72 11.76 22.31
C ALA A 34 -38.00 13.04 22.79
N THR A 35 -38.71 14.16 22.74
CA THR A 35 -38.43 15.39 23.49
C THR A 35 -38.42 15.09 25.00
N GLY A 36 -37.46 15.65 25.74
CA GLY A 36 -37.52 15.61 27.21
C GLY A 36 -36.25 16.11 27.90
N SER A 37 -36.18 17.41 28.18
CA SER A 37 -35.40 17.90 29.32
C SER A 37 -36.04 17.38 30.61
N ALA A 38 -35.27 16.72 31.47
CA ALA A 38 -35.27 16.96 32.92
C ALA A 38 -34.40 15.94 33.68
N THR A 39 -33.61 16.51 34.57
CA THR A 39 -32.87 15.90 35.69
C THR A 39 -33.72 14.93 36.52
N ALA A 40 -33.22 13.70 36.74
CA ALA A 40 -33.15 12.98 38.02
C ALA A 40 -33.07 11.45 37.83
N GLY A 41 -32.14 10.80 38.54
CA GLY A 41 -32.35 9.46 39.11
C GLY A 41 -31.93 8.24 38.30
N SER A 42 -30.80 7.64 38.73
CA SER A 42 -30.42 6.20 38.68
C SER A 42 -30.56 5.38 37.38
N ALA A 43 -29.42 4.91 36.85
CA ALA A 43 -29.33 3.70 36.02
C ALA A 43 -27.97 3.02 36.29
N ILE A 44 -27.93 1.99 37.12
CA ILE A 44 -27.90 0.55 36.78
C ILE A 44 -26.62 0.14 36.02
N VAL A 45 -25.80 -0.66 36.71
CA VAL A 45 -24.64 -1.39 36.20
C VAL A 45 -25.09 -2.42 35.14
N GLY A 46 -24.40 -2.46 34.01
CA GLY A 46 -24.41 -3.58 33.06
C GLY A 46 -23.10 -3.64 32.27
N PRO A 47 -22.40 -4.80 32.20
CA PRO A 47 -21.14 -4.90 31.49
C PRO A 47 -21.43 -5.09 30.00
N ALA A 48 -21.62 -3.99 29.27
CA ALA A 48 -21.63 -4.06 27.82
C ALA A 48 -20.17 -4.18 27.37
N ALA A 49 -19.74 -5.42 27.13
CA ALA A 49 -18.47 -5.75 26.54
C ALA A 49 -18.21 -4.83 25.34
N THR A 50 -17.28 -3.89 25.51
CA THR A 50 -16.72 -3.10 24.42
C THR A 50 -15.90 -4.06 23.58
N GLY A 51 -16.59 -4.82 22.72
CA GLY A 51 -15.98 -5.51 21.61
C GLY A 51 -15.42 -4.45 20.69
N HIS A 52 -14.18 -4.06 20.97
CA HIS A 52 -13.36 -3.25 20.09
C HIS A 52 -13.23 -4.07 18.80
N ALA A 53 -14.10 -3.81 17.82
CA ALA A 53 -13.94 -4.38 16.50
C ALA A 53 -12.54 -3.96 16.03
N PRO A 54 -11.64 -4.90 15.70
CA PRO A 54 -10.30 -4.53 15.26
C PRO A 54 -10.47 -3.67 14.01
N ALA A 55 -9.96 -2.44 14.06
CA ALA A 55 -9.84 -1.61 12.87
C ALA A 55 -9.17 -2.46 11.78
N ALA A 56 -9.84 -2.62 10.64
CA ALA A 56 -9.28 -3.36 9.52
C ALA A 56 -7.90 -2.76 9.21
N ARG A 57 -6.83 -3.53 9.47
CA ARG A 57 -5.47 -3.07 9.22
C ARG A 57 -5.36 -2.79 7.72
N THR A 58 -5.29 -1.51 7.35
CA THR A 58 -4.92 -1.10 6.00
C THR A 58 -3.59 -1.75 5.67
N THR A 59 -3.60 -2.76 4.80
CA THR A 59 -2.41 -3.52 4.44
C THR A 59 -1.53 -2.63 3.57
N TYR A 60 -0.28 -2.41 3.96
CA TYR A 60 0.66 -1.62 3.16
C TYR A 60 0.85 -2.26 1.77
N ARG A 61 0.79 -1.44 0.71
CA ARG A 61 1.04 -1.84 -0.67
C ARG A 61 1.71 -0.70 -1.45
N GLN A 62 2.92 -0.95 -1.93
CA GLN A 62 3.71 -0.01 -2.73
C GLN A 62 3.89 -0.56 -4.14
N PHE A 63 3.58 0.24 -5.17
CA PHE A 63 3.95 -0.07 -6.55
C PHE A 63 5.44 0.21 -6.78
N LEU A 64 6.18 -0.77 -7.32
CA LEU A 64 7.61 -0.67 -7.60
C LEU A 64 7.88 -0.33 -9.07
N GLY A 65 7.14 -0.97 -9.98
CA GLY A 65 7.30 -0.75 -11.41
C GLY A 65 6.74 -1.89 -12.26
N GLU A 66 6.94 -1.78 -13.57
CA GLU A 66 6.59 -2.80 -14.56
C GLU A 66 7.85 -3.54 -15.05
N VAL A 67 7.77 -4.86 -15.11
CA VAL A 67 8.85 -5.76 -15.55
C VAL A 67 8.55 -6.25 -16.97
N THR A 68 9.26 -5.66 -17.92
CA THR A 68 9.28 -6.08 -19.33
C THR A 68 10.63 -6.69 -19.72
N THR A 69 11.67 -6.40 -18.95
CA THR A 69 13.03 -6.94 -19.02
C THR A 69 13.62 -7.03 -17.62
N PRO A 70 14.75 -7.76 -17.41
CA PRO A 70 15.37 -7.86 -16.10
C PRO A 70 15.75 -6.47 -15.57
N THR A 71 15.33 -6.14 -14.36
CA THR A 71 15.46 -4.77 -13.83
C THR A 71 15.53 -4.73 -12.30
N SER A 72 15.90 -3.58 -11.75
CA SER A 72 15.98 -3.33 -10.31
C SER A 72 15.17 -2.11 -9.90
N TYR A 73 14.53 -2.18 -8.74
CA TYR A 73 13.73 -1.09 -8.15
C TYR A 73 14.17 -0.81 -6.71
N PRO A 74 14.14 0.45 -6.27
CA PRO A 74 14.12 0.77 -4.86
C PRO A 74 12.73 0.46 -4.30
N ALA A 75 12.67 -0.30 -3.21
CA ALA A 75 11.46 -0.52 -2.42
C ALA A 75 11.63 0.14 -1.06
N ASN A 76 10.62 0.87 -0.60
CA ASN A 76 10.67 1.52 0.70
C ASN A 76 9.87 0.69 1.70
N VAL A 77 10.53 0.24 2.76
CA VAL A 77 9.90 -0.54 3.83
C VAL A 77 9.56 0.42 4.98
N PRO A 78 8.28 0.70 5.28
CA PRO A 78 7.89 1.72 6.25
C PRO A 78 8.25 1.33 7.70
N HIS A 79 8.22 0.03 8.01
CA HIS A 79 8.53 -0.50 9.34
C HIS A 79 9.06 -1.93 9.19
N ALA A 80 9.83 -2.40 10.18
CA ALA A 80 10.29 -3.78 10.16
C ALA A 80 9.09 -4.75 10.22
N GLY A 81 9.05 -5.73 9.32
CA GLY A 81 7.82 -6.49 9.10
C GLY A 81 7.98 -7.69 8.17
N SER A 82 6.88 -8.39 7.95
CA SER A 82 6.80 -9.48 6.98
C SER A 82 6.19 -8.93 5.70
N TYR A 83 6.84 -9.16 4.56
CA TYR A 83 6.43 -8.63 3.26
C TYR A 83 6.46 -9.70 2.19
N VAL A 84 5.70 -9.50 1.11
CA VAL A 84 5.72 -10.31 -0.12
C VAL A 84 5.86 -9.40 -1.32
N PHE A 85 6.42 -9.93 -2.40
CA PHE A 85 6.36 -9.28 -3.71
C PHE A 85 5.22 -9.88 -4.51
N GLU A 86 4.27 -9.03 -4.88
CA GLU A 86 3.10 -9.38 -5.66
C GLU A 86 3.31 -8.96 -7.13
N TYR A 87 3.13 -9.91 -8.04
CA TYR A 87 3.22 -9.73 -9.47
C TYR A 87 1.83 -9.81 -10.08
N GLU A 88 1.35 -8.73 -10.66
CA GLU A 88 0.16 -8.73 -11.54
C GLU A 88 0.64 -9.01 -12.97
N VAL A 89 0.55 -10.28 -13.38
CA VAL A 89 1.04 -10.78 -14.67
C VAL A 89 0.01 -10.53 -15.77
N GLN A 90 0.50 -10.09 -16.93
CA GLN A 90 -0.24 -10.03 -18.19
C GLN A 90 0.42 -10.99 -19.20
N GLY A 91 -0.36 -11.86 -19.84
CA GLY A 91 0.18 -12.91 -20.71
C GLY A 91 0.76 -14.09 -19.93
N LEU A 92 1.81 -14.73 -20.46
CA LEU A 92 2.54 -15.81 -19.79
C LEU A 92 3.93 -15.29 -19.42
N ALA A 93 4.22 -15.14 -18.13
CA ALA A 93 5.51 -14.68 -17.66
C ALA A 93 5.87 -15.25 -16.29
N TYR A 94 7.16 -15.52 -16.12
CA TYR A 94 7.75 -15.95 -14.86
C TYR A 94 8.95 -15.08 -14.51
N PHE A 95 9.24 -14.97 -13.21
CA PHE A 95 10.21 -14.06 -12.64
C PHE A 95 10.95 -14.74 -11.49
N ASN A 96 12.27 -14.61 -11.43
CA ASN A 96 13.04 -14.86 -10.22
C ASN A 96 13.24 -13.53 -9.47
N THR A 97 12.87 -13.49 -8.19
CA THR A 97 12.88 -12.25 -7.40
C THR A 97 14.00 -12.27 -6.38
N TYR A 98 14.76 -11.18 -6.30
CA TYR A 98 15.79 -10.96 -5.30
C TYR A 98 15.50 -9.70 -4.49
N VAL A 99 15.76 -9.72 -3.19
CA VAL A 99 15.77 -8.53 -2.32
C VAL A 99 17.11 -8.47 -1.60
N ASP A 100 17.87 -7.39 -1.76
CA ASP A 100 19.24 -7.25 -1.23
C ASP A 100 20.11 -8.50 -1.49
N ASP A 101 20.02 -9.01 -2.73
CA ASP A 101 20.69 -10.24 -3.22
C ASP A 101 20.21 -11.57 -2.61
N LEU A 102 19.22 -11.57 -1.71
CA LEU A 102 18.51 -12.78 -1.27
C LEU A 102 17.48 -13.23 -2.32
N GLU A 103 17.64 -14.44 -2.86
CA GLU A 103 16.66 -15.06 -3.75
C GLU A 103 15.40 -15.49 -2.99
N LEU A 104 14.24 -15.02 -3.44
CA LEU A 104 12.93 -15.39 -2.90
C LEU A 104 12.26 -16.51 -3.70
N GLY A 105 12.82 -16.83 -4.87
CA GLY A 105 12.38 -17.91 -5.74
C GLY A 105 11.58 -17.44 -6.96
N TYR A 106 11.12 -18.45 -7.69
CA TYR A 106 10.50 -18.31 -8.99
C TYR A 106 8.98 -18.18 -8.87
N VAL A 107 8.40 -17.14 -9.46
CA VAL A 107 6.97 -16.84 -9.43
C VAL A 107 6.44 -16.48 -10.81
N GLY A 108 5.15 -16.72 -11.05
CA GLY A 108 4.48 -16.33 -12.28
C GLY A 108 3.68 -17.46 -12.91
N GLY A 109 3.19 -17.22 -14.10
CA GLY A 109 2.25 -18.09 -14.81
C GLY A 109 1.51 -17.32 -15.90
N VAL A 110 0.28 -17.72 -16.17
CA VAL A 110 -0.64 -16.99 -17.06
C VAL A 110 -1.13 -15.71 -16.39
N ALA A 111 -1.94 -14.90 -17.07
CA ALA A 111 -2.42 -13.64 -16.53
C ALA A 111 -3.13 -13.83 -15.18
N GLY A 112 -2.72 -13.07 -14.17
CA GLY A 112 -3.17 -13.25 -12.79
C GLY A 112 -2.21 -12.64 -11.76
N THR A 113 -2.53 -12.85 -10.48
CA THR A 113 -1.74 -12.33 -9.37
C THR A 113 -0.95 -13.44 -8.70
N TYR A 114 0.37 -13.28 -8.62
CA TYR A 114 1.29 -14.24 -8.01
C TYR A 114 2.09 -13.57 -6.91
N ARG A 115 2.47 -14.32 -5.88
CA ARG A 115 3.22 -13.80 -4.73
C ARG A 115 4.45 -14.64 -4.46
N THR A 116 5.55 -13.99 -4.09
CA THR A 116 6.71 -14.66 -3.52
C THR A 116 6.38 -15.22 -2.13
N PRO A 117 7.21 -16.14 -1.60
CA PRO A 117 7.25 -16.40 -0.17
C PRO A 117 7.42 -15.09 0.62
N ALA A 118 6.87 -15.08 1.84
CA ALA A 118 7.03 -13.94 2.74
C ALA A 118 8.46 -13.84 3.25
N VAL A 119 8.98 -12.62 3.32
CA VAL A 119 10.33 -12.29 3.79
C VAL A 119 10.26 -11.24 4.90
N ARG A 120 11.14 -11.37 5.90
CA ARG A 120 11.32 -10.35 6.94
C ARG A 120 12.25 -9.26 6.42
N LEU A 121 11.78 -8.01 6.46
CA LEU A 121 12.55 -6.83 6.03
C LEU A 121 12.60 -5.83 7.18
N GLU A 122 13.75 -5.20 7.40
CA GLU A 122 13.83 -4.01 8.27
C GLU A 122 13.38 -2.77 7.51
N ALA A 123 12.95 -1.76 8.27
CA ALA A 123 12.58 -0.45 7.73
C ALA A 123 13.71 0.17 6.90
N GLY A 124 13.33 0.97 5.90
CA GLY A 124 14.24 1.67 5.00
C GLY A 124 14.20 1.17 3.56
N GLU A 125 15.11 1.69 2.74
CA GLU A 125 15.21 1.33 1.34
C GLU A 125 15.82 -0.07 1.16
N ARG A 126 15.24 -0.84 0.24
CA ARG A 126 15.66 -2.19 -0.14
C ARG A 126 15.82 -2.24 -1.65
N ARG A 127 16.84 -2.96 -2.12
CA ARG A 127 17.02 -3.17 -3.56
C ARG A 127 16.29 -4.43 -3.98
N VAL A 128 15.33 -4.30 -4.88
CA VAL A 128 14.57 -5.43 -5.45
C VAL A 128 15.03 -5.65 -6.87
N ARG A 129 15.42 -6.89 -7.23
CA ARG A 129 15.78 -7.27 -8.60
C ARG A 129 14.81 -8.34 -9.08
N ALA A 130 14.13 -8.06 -10.18
CA ALA A 130 13.29 -9.02 -10.87
C ALA A 130 14.02 -9.50 -12.12
N VAL A 131 14.33 -10.80 -12.17
CA VAL A 131 14.94 -11.47 -13.33
C VAL A 131 13.83 -12.15 -14.12
N GLY A 132 13.59 -11.67 -15.34
CA GLY A 132 12.46 -12.06 -16.20
C GLY A 132 12.05 -10.87 -17.08
N PRO A 133 10.91 -10.93 -17.78
CA PRO A 133 10.00 -12.07 -17.87
C PRO A 133 10.64 -13.23 -18.63
N HIS A 134 10.44 -14.44 -18.13
CA HIS A 134 10.64 -15.67 -18.91
C HIS A 134 9.30 -16.04 -19.57
N GLY A 135 9.08 -15.54 -20.78
CA GLY A 135 7.83 -15.73 -21.53
C GLY A 135 7.41 -14.46 -22.28
N PRO A 136 6.33 -14.50 -23.08
CA PRO A 136 5.87 -13.36 -23.88
C PRO A 136 5.06 -12.32 -23.07
N GLY A 137 4.88 -12.50 -21.77
CA GLY A 137 4.12 -11.60 -20.89
C GLY A 137 4.95 -10.53 -20.18
N THR A 138 4.28 -9.71 -19.40
CA THR A 138 4.86 -8.67 -18.52
C THR A 138 4.22 -8.74 -17.14
N ALA A 139 4.74 -7.99 -16.16
CA ALA A 139 4.08 -7.88 -14.87
C ALA A 139 4.28 -6.52 -14.20
N LYS A 140 3.29 -6.08 -13.42
CA LYS A 140 3.47 -5.02 -12.42
C LYS A 140 3.88 -5.62 -11.09
N VAL A 141 4.84 -5.01 -10.42
CA VAL A 141 5.37 -5.52 -9.14
C VAL A 141 4.99 -4.58 -8.01
N TYR A 142 4.54 -5.17 -6.91
CA TYR A 142 4.17 -4.48 -5.69
C TYR A 142 4.88 -5.09 -4.49
N LEU A 143 5.37 -4.25 -3.58
CA LEU A 143 5.73 -4.67 -2.23
C LEU A 143 4.47 -4.61 -1.36
N VAL A 144 4.10 -5.72 -0.73
CA VAL A 144 2.88 -5.82 0.08
C VAL A 144 3.22 -6.34 1.47
N GLU A 145 2.67 -5.74 2.52
CA GLU A 145 2.78 -6.27 3.87
C GLU A 145 1.98 -7.57 3.99
N ALA A 146 2.63 -8.62 4.47
CA ALA A 146 2.00 -9.90 4.72
C ALA A 146 1.25 -9.83 6.07
N PRO A 147 0.03 -10.39 6.17
CA PRO A 147 -0.64 -10.49 7.45
C PRO A 147 0.24 -11.29 8.43
N ALA A 148 0.40 -10.75 9.64
CA ALA A 148 1.06 -11.47 10.72
C ALA A 148 0.29 -12.78 10.97
N ARG A 149 0.97 -13.91 10.79
CA ARG A 149 0.44 -15.22 11.18
C ARG A 149 0.57 -15.42 12.69
#